data_AF-A0A1V0A172-F1
#
_entry.id   AF-A0A1V0A172-F1
#
_cell.length_a   1.000
_cell.length_b   1.000
_cell.length_c   1.000
_cell.angle_alpha   90.00
_cell.angle_beta   90.00
_cell.angle_gamma   90.00
#
_symmetry.space_group_name_H-M   'P 1'
#
loop_
_entity.id
_entity.type
_entity.pdbx_description
1 polymer ?
#
loop_
_entity_poly.entity_id
_entity_poly.type
_entity_poly.pdbx_seq_one_letter_code
_entity_poly.pdbx_strand_id
1 'polypeptide(L)'
;MPLSLRLVPLGDVTLLLFMAGELDRSNRFVLADALESIPRSPVTHVVVAAGDLEFCDLVGFDQLSLTHQRLRVKGGRLVIADARPPLRRLIELRAEGGGGPAIAVYPSVAAALSATDTDGRPSAASAALAARPRHLPRVRALHPAQPLSQHPAQPLGRHPAQPLGRHPAPRLGQDPGQHPGSRVSAPRVVPSRPSASIAATPPVIAWSQALRKQAADQQQALVERLGAARGATISMRESRRRCQESITALRGTLRDVQAALTTGPR
;
A
#
# COMPACT_ATOMS: atom_id res chain seq x y z
N MET A 1 -17.82 -8.63 -5.19
CA MET A 1 -18.13 -7.18 -5.19
C MET A 1 -16.84 -6.37 -5.23
N PRO A 2 -16.76 -5.20 -5.91
CA PRO A 2 -15.55 -4.40 -5.91
C PRO A 2 -15.27 -3.79 -4.53
N LEU A 3 -14.01 -3.81 -4.11
CA LEU A 3 -13.56 -3.15 -2.88
C LEU A 3 -13.71 -1.63 -3.02
N SER A 4 -14.42 -1.01 -2.08
CA SER A 4 -14.53 0.44 -1.97
C SER A 4 -13.90 0.92 -0.67
N LEU A 5 -13.08 1.96 -0.76
CA LEU A 5 -12.34 2.51 0.38
C LEU A 5 -12.69 3.99 0.56
N ARG A 6 -12.91 4.41 1.80
CA ARG A 6 -13.05 5.83 2.17
C ARG A 6 -12.16 6.14 3.35
N LEU A 7 -11.27 7.11 3.15
CA LEU A 7 -10.28 7.55 4.13
C LEU A 7 -10.74 8.86 4.77
N VAL A 8 -10.77 8.91 6.10
CA VAL A 8 -11.15 10.09 6.88
C VAL A 8 -10.05 10.36 7.91
N PRO A 9 -9.23 11.41 7.76
CA PRO A 9 -8.26 11.80 8.78
C PRO A 9 -8.99 12.28 10.04
N LEU A 10 -8.52 11.84 11.21
CA LEU A 10 -9.05 12.21 12.52
C LEU A 10 -7.93 12.84 13.37
N GLY A 11 -7.66 14.11 13.12
CA GLY A 11 -6.47 14.78 13.66
C GLY A 11 -5.21 14.43 12.87
N ASP A 12 -4.04 14.61 13.50
CA ASP A 12 -2.76 14.55 12.78
C ASP A 12 -2.18 13.13 12.66
N VAL A 13 -2.56 12.25 13.60
CA VAL A 13 -1.91 10.94 13.77
C VAL A 13 -2.84 9.75 13.51
N THR A 14 -4.15 9.97 13.39
CA THR A 14 -5.15 8.91 13.27
C THR A 14 -5.89 8.99 11.95
N LEU A 15 -6.04 7.85 11.28
CA LEU A 15 -6.79 7.70 10.03
C LEU A 15 -7.90 6.67 10.22
N LEU A 16 -9.13 7.04 9.89
CA LEU A 16 -10.26 6.12 9.83
C LEU A 16 -10.45 5.64 8.38
N LEU A 17 -10.36 4.33 8.17
CA LEU A 17 -10.55 3.67 6.89
C LEU A 17 -11.88 2.89 6.90
N PHE A 18 -12.85 3.34 6.13
CA PHE A 18 -14.05 2.56 5.86
C PHE A 18 -13.81 1.63 4.67
N MET A 19 -14.15 0.36 4.83
CA MET A 19 -14.04 -0.65 3.78
C MET A 19 -15.40 -1.28 3.52
N ALA A 20 -15.78 -1.35 2.24
CA ALA A 20 -16.99 -2.02 1.79
C ALA A 20 -16.70 -2.96 0.62
N GLY A 21 -17.41 -4.09 0.55
CA GLY A 21 -17.23 -5.11 -0.49
C GLY A 21 -16.27 -6.23 -0.05
N GLU A 22 -15.38 -6.67 -0.94
CA GLU A 22 -14.54 -7.85 -0.71
C GLU A 22 -13.06 -7.46 -0.74
N LEU A 23 -12.24 -7.98 0.18
CA LEU A 23 -10.80 -7.80 0.21
C LEU A 23 -10.08 -9.13 -0.07
N ASP A 24 -9.64 -9.33 -1.31
CA ASP A 24 -9.05 -10.59 -1.77
C ASP A 24 -7.79 -10.38 -2.63
N ARG A 25 -7.23 -11.48 -3.13
CA ARG A 25 -6.06 -11.44 -4.04
C ARG A 25 -6.25 -10.50 -5.24
N SER A 26 -7.44 -10.42 -5.81
CA SER A 26 -7.74 -9.68 -7.03
C SER A 26 -7.86 -8.18 -6.81
N ASN A 27 -8.09 -7.71 -5.57
CA ASN A 27 -8.31 -6.29 -5.29
C ASN A 27 -7.44 -5.72 -4.15
N ARG A 28 -6.59 -6.54 -3.51
CA ARG A 28 -5.64 -6.11 -2.46
C ARG A 28 -4.77 -4.89 -2.84
N PHE A 29 -4.51 -4.68 -4.13
CA PHE A 29 -3.71 -3.56 -4.60
C PHE A 29 -4.41 -2.21 -4.37
N VAL A 30 -5.74 -2.18 -4.36
CA VAL A 30 -6.52 -0.96 -4.07
C VAL A 30 -6.24 -0.50 -2.63
N LEU A 31 -6.19 -1.46 -1.70
CA LEU A 31 -5.80 -1.19 -0.31
C LEU A 31 -4.31 -0.82 -0.19
N ALA A 32 -3.44 -1.51 -0.93
CA ALA A 32 -2.00 -1.23 -0.90
C ALA A 32 -1.69 0.19 -1.37
N ASP A 33 -2.31 0.63 -2.48
CA ASP A 33 -2.16 1.95 -3.08
C ASP A 33 -2.71 3.05 -2.15
N ALA A 34 -3.93 2.87 -1.63
CA ALA A 34 -4.55 3.81 -0.69
C ALA A 34 -3.70 4.04 0.58
N LEU A 35 -2.94 3.04 1.01
CA LEU A 35 -2.12 3.08 2.22
C LEU A 35 -0.63 3.33 1.92
N GLU A 36 -0.23 3.48 0.65
CA GLU A 36 1.17 3.66 0.26
C GLU A 36 1.77 4.96 0.81
N SER A 37 0.94 5.99 0.97
CA SER A 37 1.35 7.31 1.48
C SER A 37 1.57 7.34 3.01
N ILE A 38 1.03 6.36 3.74
CA ILE A 38 1.05 6.34 5.21
C ILE A 38 2.46 6.39 5.81
N PRO A 39 3.46 5.63 5.32
CA PRO A 39 4.83 5.70 5.84
C PRO A 39 5.43 7.11 5.81
N ARG A 40 5.05 7.93 4.83
CA ARG A 40 5.55 9.32 4.66
C ARG A 40 4.70 10.36 5.39
N SER A 41 3.52 9.99 5.86
CA SER A 41 2.58 10.86 6.58
C SER A 41 2.85 10.89 8.09
N PRO A 42 2.30 11.85 8.85
CA PRO A 42 2.31 11.82 10.32
C PRO A 42 1.40 10.73 10.93
N VAL A 43 0.59 10.03 10.12
CA VAL A 43 -0.32 8.99 10.60
C VAL A 43 0.45 7.84 11.21
N THR A 44 0.15 7.54 12.48
CA THR A 44 0.68 6.40 13.23
C THR A 44 -0.43 5.39 13.56
N HIS A 45 -1.68 5.83 13.63
CA HIS A 45 -2.82 4.99 13.97
C HIS A 45 -3.79 4.87 12.80
N VAL A 46 -4.22 3.64 12.49
CA VAL A 46 -5.26 3.38 11.49
C VAL A 46 -6.36 2.57 12.13
N VAL A 47 -7.58 3.09 12.11
CA VAL A 47 -8.79 2.38 12.52
C VAL A 47 -9.52 1.93 11.27
N VAL A 48 -9.73 0.62 11.13
CA VAL A 48 -10.42 0.03 9.99
C VAL A 48 -11.87 -0.29 10.37
N ALA A 49 -12.84 0.41 9.80
CA ALA A 49 -14.25 0.09 9.92
C ALA A 49 -14.61 -0.99 8.90
N ALA A 50 -14.74 -2.24 9.38
CA ALA A 50 -14.95 -3.43 8.55
C ALA A 50 -16.40 -3.94 8.56
N GLY A 51 -17.36 -3.13 9.02
CA GLY A 51 -18.78 -3.51 9.12
C GLY A 51 -19.40 -3.87 7.76
N ASP A 52 -19.00 -3.16 6.71
CA ASP A 52 -19.47 -3.37 5.33
C ASP A 52 -18.52 -4.26 4.50
N LEU A 53 -17.49 -4.84 5.14
CA LEU A 53 -16.60 -5.78 4.49
C LEU A 53 -17.24 -7.18 4.50
N GLU A 54 -17.66 -7.63 3.32
CA GLU A 54 -18.39 -8.89 3.13
C GLU A 54 -17.47 -10.10 3.11
N PHE A 55 -16.26 -9.95 2.59
CA PHE A 55 -15.30 -11.04 2.45
C PHE A 55 -13.87 -10.54 2.65
N CYS A 56 -13.04 -11.39 3.24
CA CYS A 56 -11.61 -11.20 3.30
C CYS A 56 -10.91 -12.56 3.21
N ASP A 57 -10.09 -12.79 2.18
CA ASP A 57 -9.25 -13.98 2.10
C ASP A 57 -7.94 -13.80 2.88
N LEU A 58 -7.15 -14.87 2.96
CA LEU A 58 -5.84 -14.82 3.63
C LEU A 58 -4.91 -13.77 3.01
N VAL A 59 -4.98 -13.59 1.69
CA VAL A 59 -4.11 -12.69 0.95
C VAL A 59 -4.47 -11.22 1.21
N GLY A 60 -5.76 -10.93 1.32
CA GLY A 60 -6.30 -9.64 1.73
C GLY A 60 -5.92 -9.33 3.18
N PHE A 61 -6.02 -10.32 4.06
CA PHE A 61 -5.61 -10.17 5.46
C PHE A 61 -4.09 -9.96 5.63
N ASP A 62 -3.27 -10.60 4.80
CA ASP A 62 -1.82 -10.37 4.78
C ASP A 62 -1.48 -8.90 4.47
N GLN A 63 -2.27 -8.24 3.61
CA GLN A 63 -2.09 -6.81 3.33
C GLN A 63 -2.39 -5.94 4.55
N LEU A 64 -3.44 -6.25 5.32
CA LEU A 64 -3.74 -5.56 6.59
C LEU A 64 -2.62 -5.79 7.63
N SER A 65 -2.11 -7.02 7.70
CA SER A 65 -1.00 -7.39 8.59
C SER A 65 0.30 -6.67 8.23
N LEU A 66 0.59 -6.52 6.94
CA LEU A 66 1.74 -5.76 6.46
C LEU A 66 1.63 -4.27 6.85
N THR A 67 0.46 -3.66 6.66
CA THR A 67 0.19 -2.28 7.09
C THR A 67 0.36 -2.14 8.60
N HIS A 68 -0.21 -3.07 9.38
CA HIS A 68 -0.07 -3.09 10.83
C HIS A 68 1.41 -3.10 11.25
N GLN A 69 2.23 -3.96 10.65
CA GLN A 69 3.66 -4.04 10.93
C GLN A 69 4.38 -2.73 10.59
N ARG A 70 4.06 -2.10 9.46
CA ARG A 70 4.65 -0.80 9.06
C ARG A 70 4.31 0.31 10.05
N LEU A 71 3.07 0.36 10.54
CA LEU A 71 2.65 1.34 11.55
C LEU A 71 3.33 1.10 12.89
N ARG A 72 3.56 -0.16 13.27
CA ARG A 72 4.30 -0.50 14.50
C ARG A 72 5.73 0.01 14.49
N VAL A 73 6.42 -0.03 13.34
CA VAL A 73 7.76 0.56 13.21
C VAL A 73 7.75 2.06 13.47
N LYS A 74 6.63 2.75 13.20
CA LYS A 74 6.42 4.17 13.50
C LYS A 74 5.89 4.43 14.93
N GLY A 75 5.81 3.40 15.77
CA GLY A 75 5.27 3.50 17.13
C GLY A 75 3.74 3.57 17.21
N GLY A 76 3.02 3.26 16.13
CA GLY A 76 1.56 3.21 16.14
C GLY A 76 1.02 1.82 15.80
N ARG A 77 -0.22 1.74 15.31
CA ARG A 77 -0.89 0.46 15.03
C ARG A 77 -2.07 0.59 14.08
N LEU A 78 -2.44 -0.54 13.50
CA LEU A 78 -3.73 -0.77 12.84
C LEU A 78 -4.65 -1.55 13.77
N VAL A 79 -5.91 -1.12 13.88
CA VAL A 79 -6.95 -1.85 14.62
C VAL A 79 -8.18 -2.03 13.74
N ILE A 80 -8.94 -3.08 13.96
CA ILE A 80 -10.16 -3.38 13.21
C ILE A 80 -11.38 -3.18 14.11
N ALA A 81 -12.39 -2.50 13.59
CA ALA A 81 -13.68 -2.28 14.23
C ALA A 81 -14.79 -2.95 13.41
N ASP A 82 -15.87 -3.35 14.10
CA ASP A 82 -17.08 -3.88 13.46
C ASP A 82 -16.83 -5.10 12.57
N ALA A 83 -15.78 -5.89 12.86
CA ALA A 83 -15.45 -7.09 12.08
C ALA A 83 -16.60 -8.12 12.12
N ARG A 84 -17.01 -8.60 10.95
CA ARG A 84 -18.00 -9.69 10.81
C ARG A 84 -17.41 -11.04 11.25
N PRO A 85 -18.26 -12.04 11.61
CA PRO A 85 -17.78 -13.33 12.12
C PRO A 85 -16.72 -14.04 11.25
N PRO A 86 -16.81 -14.07 9.90
CA PRO A 86 -15.77 -14.69 9.07
C PRO A 86 -14.40 -14.02 9.21
N LEU A 87 -14.36 -12.67 9.23
CA LEU A 87 -13.12 -11.92 9.41
C LEU A 87 -12.55 -12.11 10.82
N ARG A 88 -13.41 -12.10 11.87
CA ARG A 88 -12.97 -12.39 13.24
C ARG A 88 -12.30 -13.75 13.34
N ARG A 89 -12.94 -14.78 12.76
CA ARG A 89 -12.38 -16.13 12.76
C ARG A 89 -11.03 -16.20 12.06
N LEU A 90 -10.88 -15.51 10.92
CA LEU A 90 -9.59 -15.42 10.23
C LEU A 90 -8.51 -14.76 11.09
N ILE A 91 -8.85 -13.67 11.79
CA ILE A 91 -7.93 -12.97 12.69
C ILE A 91 -7.49 -13.88 13.84
N GLU A 92 -8.42 -14.59 14.47
CA GLU A 92 -8.15 -15.54 15.56
C GLU A 92 -7.19 -16.65 15.10
N LEU A 93 -7.50 -17.30 13.97
CA LEU A 93 -6.64 -18.35 13.40
C LEU A 93 -5.23 -17.85 13.09
N ARG A 94 -5.10 -16.59 12.69
CA ARG A 94 -3.80 -15.96 12.40
C ARG A 94 -3.04 -15.57 13.66
N ALA A 95 -3.74 -15.25 14.74
CA ALA A 95 -3.13 -15.02 16.04
C ALA A 95 -2.57 -16.32 16.65
N GLU A 96 -3.28 -17.44 16.48
CA GLU A 96 -2.88 -18.77 16.97
C GLU A 96 -1.65 -19.34 16.25
N GLY A 97 -1.49 -19.06 14.95
CA GLY A 97 -0.46 -19.65 14.10
C GLY A 97 0.98 -19.12 14.23
N GLY A 98 1.19 -18.06 15.02
CA GLY A 98 2.50 -17.65 15.57
C GLY A 98 3.55 -17.06 14.62
N GLY A 99 3.79 -15.75 14.76
CA GLY A 99 5.05 -15.10 14.36
C GLY A 99 4.99 -13.56 14.37
N GLY A 100 3.81 -12.99 14.12
CA GLY A 100 3.59 -11.54 14.04
C GLY A 100 2.73 -10.97 15.17
N PRO A 101 2.77 -9.64 15.38
CA PRO A 101 1.90 -8.98 16.34
C PRO A 101 0.45 -9.00 15.87
N ALA A 102 -0.44 -9.47 16.74
CA ALA A 102 -1.87 -9.58 16.45
C ALA A 102 -2.52 -8.20 16.24
N ILE A 103 -3.45 -8.14 15.29
CA ILE A 103 -4.28 -6.95 15.05
C ILE A 103 -5.43 -6.98 16.05
N ALA A 104 -5.55 -5.93 16.87
CA ALA A 104 -6.65 -5.82 17.82
C ALA A 104 -8.00 -5.60 17.11
N VAL A 105 -9.04 -6.25 17.61
CA VAL A 105 -10.41 -6.17 17.10
C VAL A 105 -11.33 -5.57 18.16
N TYR A 106 -12.13 -4.59 17.77
CA TYR A 106 -13.06 -3.88 18.63
C TYR A 106 -14.50 -4.07 18.16
N PRO A 107 -15.48 -4.02 19.08
CA PRO A 107 -16.89 -4.21 18.73
C PRO A 107 -17.47 -3.05 17.93
N SER A 108 -16.83 -1.88 17.93
CA SER A 108 -17.29 -0.70 17.18
C SER A 108 -16.14 0.26 16.88
N VAL A 109 -16.34 1.14 15.88
CA VAL A 109 -15.38 2.24 15.58
C VAL A 109 -15.15 3.13 16.80
N ALA A 110 -16.19 3.46 17.57
CA ALA A 110 -16.06 4.29 18.77
C ALA A 110 -15.17 3.63 19.84
N ALA A 111 -15.32 2.32 20.06
CA ALA A 111 -14.48 1.57 20.99
C ALA A 111 -13.02 1.52 20.50
N ALA A 112 -12.81 1.31 19.20
CA ALA A 112 -11.48 1.33 18.60
C ALA A 112 -10.80 2.70 18.75
N LEU A 113 -11.53 3.79 18.48
CA LEU A 113 -11.02 5.16 18.59
C LEU A 113 -10.67 5.51 20.04
N SER A 114 -11.54 5.17 20.98
CA SER A 114 -11.29 5.37 22.42
C SER A 114 -10.01 4.67 22.87
N ALA A 115 -9.78 3.45 22.38
CA ALA A 115 -8.57 2.71 22.68
C ALA A 115 -7.32 3.27 21.99
N THR A 116 -7.44 3.93 20.83
CA THR A 116 -6.30 4.61 20.18
C THR A 116 -5.96 5.96 20.80
N ASP A 117 -6.95 6.70 21.31
CA ASP A 117 -6.73 8.01 21.94
C ASP A 117 -5.97 7.90 23.28
N THR A 118 -6.12 6.79 24.00
CA THR A 118 -5.44 6.56 25.27
C THR A 118 -3.92 6.48 25.14
N ASP A 119 -3.38 6.24 23.93
CA ASP A 119 -1.94 6.11 23.69
C ASP A 119 -1.29 7.37 23.09
N GLY A 120 -2.03 8.47 22.92
CA GLY A 120 -1.47 9.72 22.41
C GLY A 120 -2.52 10.77 22.09
N ARG A 121 -2.82 11.62 23.08
CA ARG A 121 -3.64 12.85 23.08
C ARG A 121 -5.06 12.69 22.46
N PRO A 122 -6.14 12.84 23.25
CA PRO A 122 -7.50 12.64 22.74
C PRO A 122 -7.82 13.61 21.60
N SER A 123 -8.19 13.06 20.44
CA SER A 123 -8.69 13.84 19.33
C SER A 123 -10.15 14.24 19.58
N ALA A 124 -10.47 15.54 19.49
CA ALA A 124 -11.84 16.06 19.64
C ALA A 124 -12.86 15.36 18.71
N ALA A 125 -12.40 14.75 17.63
CA ALA A 125 -13.23 13.99 16.70
C ALA A 125 -13.78 12.67 17.30
N SER A 126 -13.05 12.05 18.22
CA SER A 126 -13.45 10.81 18.90
C SER A 126 -14.61 11.06 19.88
N ALA A 127 -14.52 12.16 20.63
CA ALA A 127 -15.61 12.65 21.47
C ALA A 127 -16.86 13.04 20.65
N ALA A 128 -16.66 13.69 19.49
CA ALA A 128 -17.77 14.10 18.62
C ALA A 128 -18.50 12.92 17.94
N LEU A 129 -17.80 11.82 17.61
CA LEU A 129 -18.45 10.60 17.10
C LEU A 129 -19.12 9.77 18.20
N ALA A 130 -18.52 9.69 19.39
CA ALA A 130 -19.09 8.97 20.53
C ALA A 130 -20.38 9.63 21.06
N ALA A 131 -20.50 10.96 20.92
CA ALA A 131 -21.66 11.73 21.38
C ALA A 131 -22.87 11.74 20.42
N ARG A 132 -22.83 11.04 19.27
CA ARG A 132 -23.95 11.03 18.32
C ARG A 132 -24.98 9.94 18.66
N PRO A 133 -26.21 10.28 19.09
CA PRO A 133 -27.29 9.29 19.16
C PRO A 133 -27.68 8.84 17.75
N ARG A 134 -27.91 7.53 17.60
CA ARG A 134 -28.33 6.87 16.35
C ARG A 134 -29.76 7.30 15.99
N HIS A 135 -29.91 8.43 15.31
CA HIS A 135 -31.13 8.75 14.58
C HIS A 135 -30.79 9.03 13.11
N LEU A 136 -31.17 8.09 12.24
CA LEU A 136 -31.13 8.26 10.79
C LEU A 136 -32.05 9.43 10.41
N PRO A 137 -31.58 10.40 9.60
CA PRO A 137 -32.47 11.41 9.05
C PRO A 137 -33.37 10.78 7.99
N ARG A 138 -34.68 10.93 8.21
CA ARG A 138 -35.75 10.54 7.28
C ARG A 138 -35.57 11.33 5.98
N VAL A 139 -35.29 10.64 4.88
CA VAL A 139 -35.14 11.23 3.54
C VAL A 139 -36.45 11.91 3.15
N ARG A 140 -36.42 13.24 3.00
CA ARG A 140 -37.47 14.00 2.32
C ARG A 140 -37.33 13.74 0.82
N ALA A 141 -38.34 13.13 0.23
CA ALA A 141 -38.42 12.88 -1.20
C ALA A 141 -38.43 14.21 -1.97
N LEU A 142 -37.39 14.48 -2.75
CA LEU A 142 -37.43 15.47 -3.82
C LEU A 142 -37.86 14.76 -5.11
N HIS A 143 -38.94 15.27 -5.70
CA HIS A 143 -39.57 14.78 -6.92
C HIS A 143 -38.65 14.89 -8.14
N PRO A 144 -38.85 14.05 -9.18
CA PRO A 144 -38.05 14.05 -10.39
C PRO A 144 -38.45 15.20 -11.33
N ALA A 145 -37.48 15.95 -11.85
CA ALA A 145 -37.70 16.84 -12.98
C ALA A 145 -37.54 16.05 -14.28
N GLN A 146 -38.60 16.04 -15.08
CA GLN A 146 -38.67 15.48 -16.44
C GLN A 146 -37.99 16.40 -17.48
N PRO A 147 -37.65 15.87 -18.68
CA PRO A 147 -36.68 16.47 -19.61
C PRO A 147 -37.33 17.35 -20.69
N LEU A 148 -36.62 18.40 -21.12
CA LEU A 148 -36.98 19.23 -22.28
C LEU A 148 -35.83 19.26 -23.29
N SER A 149 -35.98 18.35 -24.25
CA SER A 149 -35.68 18.37 -25.67
C SER A 149 -35.19 19.67 -26.36
N GLN A 150 -34.25 19.45 -27.31
CA GLN A 150 -34.17 20.00 -28.68
C GLN A 150 -33.17 21.16 -29.03
N HIS A 151 -32.02 20.73 -29.57
CA HIS A 151 -31.37 21.14 -30.86
C HIS A 151 -30.70 22.55 -31.03
N PRO A 152 -29.86 22.80 -32.08
CA PRO A 152 -28.57 22.17 -32.43
C PRO A 152 -27.46 23.17 -32.95
N ALA A 153 -26.30 22.62 -33.37
CA ALA A 153 -25.28 23.15 -34.32
C ALA A 153 -24.35 24.29 -33.83
N GLN A 154 -23.07 24.44 -34.23
CA GLN A 154 -22.05 23.69 -34.97
C GLN A 154 -20.69 24.43 -34.73
N PRO A 155 -19.52 23.84 -35.10
CA PRO A 155 -18.19 24.25 -34.64
C PRO A 155 -17.46 25.21 -35.59
N LEU A 156 -16.52 26.01 -35.09
CA LEU A 156 -15.53 26.73 -35.93
C LEU A 156 -14.30 27.17 -35.12
N GLY A 157 -13.11 26.95 -35.70
CA GLY A 157 -11.91 27.74 -35.37
C GLY A 157 -10.67 26.96 -34.94
N ARG A 158 -9.97 26.34 -35.89
CA ARG A 158 -8.52 26.06 -35.78
C ARG A 158 -7.76 27.40 -35.77
N HIS A 159 -6.72 27.55 -34.94
CA HIS A 159 -5.33 27.90 -35.33
C HIS A 159 -4.39 28.09 -34.10
N PRO A 160 -3.05 27.96 -34.26
CA PRO A 160 -2.09 27.58 -33.21
C PRO A 160 -1.04 28.64 -32.82
N ALA A 161 -0.12 28.27 -31.88
CA ALA A 161 1.18 28.89 -31.51
C ALA A 161 1.11 30.23 -30.73
N GLN A 162 1.97 30.63 -29.76
CA GLN A 162 3.32 30.24 -29.30
C GLN A 162 3.63 30.96 -27.93
N PRO A 163 4.79 30.72 -27.27
CA PRO A 163 5.02 30.93 -25.83
C PRO A 163 5.59 32.32 -25.42
N LEU A 164 5.32 32.73 -24.18
CA LEU A 164 5.90 33.92 -23.55
C LEU A 164 7.41 33.80 -23.31
N GLY A 165 8.16 34.75 -23.87
CA GLY A 165 9.60 34.91 -23.69
C GLY A 165 9.98 35.99 -22.67
N ARG A 166 11.04 35.67 -21.91
CA ARG A 166 12.25 36.46 -21.60
C ARG A 166 12.14 37.88 -21.02
N HIS A 167 12.75 38.03 -19.84
CA HIS A 167 13.43 39.25 -19.38
C HIS A 167 14.92 38.98 -19.12
N PRO A 168 15.85 39.78 -19.65
CA PRO A 168 17.18 39.98 -19.07
C PRO A 168 17.38 41.44 -18.59
N ALA A 169 18.21 41.62 -17.57
CA ALA A 169 18.66 42.93 -17.06
C ALA A 169 20.22 43.02 -17.12
N PRO A 170 20.79 44.24 -17.14
CA PRO A 170 21.89 44.58 -18.05
C PRO A 170 23.30 44.62 -17.43
N ARG A 171 24.30 44.66 -18.33
CA ARG A 171 25.72 44.93 -18.10
C ARG A 171 26.04 46.43 -18.09
N LEU A 172 26.89 46.86 -17.16
CA LEU A 172 27.68 48.10 -17.10
C LEU A 172 28.98 47.71 -16.37
N GLY A 173 30.22 47.99 -16.74
CA GLY A 173 30.90 48.64 -17.85
C GLY A 173 32.40 48.36 -17.65
N GLN A 174 33.20 48.46 -18.72
CA GLN A 174 34.65 48.17 -18.83
C GLN A 174 35.50 49.19 -18.00
N ASP A 175 36.50 48.80 -17.19
CA ASP A 175 37.97 48.50 -17.44
C ASP A 175 38.83 49.76 -17.75
N PRO A 176 40.19 49.86 -17.62
CA PRO A 176 41.25 49.05 -16.94
C PRO A 176 42.32 49.89 -16.15
N GLY A 177 43.35 49.27 -15.53
CA GLY A 177 44.56 49.98 -15.05
C GLY A 177 45.54 49.20 -14.16
N GLN A 178 46.84 49.28 -14.45
CA GLN A 178 47.97 48.45 -13.97
C GLN A 178 48.67 48.95 -12.67
N HIS A 179 49.16 48.01 -11.84
CA HIS A 179 50.38 47.93 -10.97
C HIS A 179 50.95 49.16 -10.17
N PRO A 180 51.95 48.99 -9.26
CA PRO A 180 52.19 48.02 -8.17
C PRO A 180 52.59 48.72 -6.83
N GLY A 181 52.74 47.99 -5.71
CA GLY A 181 53.65 48.40 -4.62
C GLY A 181 53.17 48.33 -3.16
N SER A 182 53.85 47.46 -2.40
CA SER A 182 54.40 47.68 -1.04
C SER A 182 53.51 48.01 0.18
N ARG A 183 53.55 47.01 1.10
CA ARG A 183 54.02 47.07 2.50
C ARG A 183 53.02 47.28 3.66
N VAL A 184 53.30 46.44 4.69
CA VAL A 184 53.18 46.59 6.15
C VAL A 184 52.03 45.84 6.86
N SER A 185 52.44 44.72 7.47
CA SER A 185 52.22 44.23 8.84
C SER A 185 50.89 44.48 9.57
N ALA A 186 50.23 43.37 9.95
CA ALA A 186 49.63 43.19 11.28
C ALA A 186 49.53 41.68 11.61
N PRO A 187 49.88 41.22 12.83
CA PRO A 187 49.70 39.82 13.21
C PRO A 187 48.23 39.55 13.51
N ARG A 188 47.62 38.65 12.73
CA ARG A 188 46.25 38.18 12.95
C ARG A 188 46.27 37.15 14.09
N VAL A 189 45.73 37.53 15.24
CA VAL A 189 45.33 36.59 16.29
C VAL A 189 44.32 35.62 15.67
N VAL A 190 44.74 34.36 15.52
CA VAL A 190 43.86 33.26 15.10
C VAL A 190 43.19 32.73 16.37
N PRO A 191 41.86 32.84 16.53
CA PRO A 191 41.17 32.08 17.57
C PRO A 191 41.22 30.59 17.22
N SER A 192 41.64 29.81 18.21
CA SER A 192 41.70 28.35 18.20
C SER A 192 40.41 27.76 17.63
N ARG A 193 40.52 26.95 16.56
CA ARG A 193 39.43 26.07 16.14
C ARG A 193 39.03 25.19 17.33
N PRO A 194 37.75 25.07 17.69
CA PRO A 194 37.32 23.95 18.49
C PRO A 194 37.55 22.69 17.65
N SER A 195 38.46 21.85 18.10
CA SER A 195 38.58 20.47 17.65
C SER A 195 37.25 19.79 17.92
N ALA A 196 36.38 19.75 16.91
CA ALA A 196 35.18 18.93 16.95
C ALA A 196 35.64 17.48 17.07
N SER A 197 35.56 16.96 18.29
CA SER A 197 35.66 15.54 18.59
C SER A 197 34.57 14.82 17.80
N ILE A 198 34.93 14.26 16.63
CA ILE A 198 34.10 13.31 15.90
C ILE A 198 34.26 11.97 16.61
N ALA A 199 33.70 11.88 17.81
CA ALA A 199 33.68 10.67 18.61
C ALA A 199 32.23 10.35 18.99
N ALA A 200 31.39 10.11 17.98
CA ALA A 200 30.12 9.37 18.10
C ALA A 200 29.40 9.23 16.74
N THR A 201 29.97 8.49 15.78
CA THR A 201 29.21 7.94 14.63
C THR A 201 29.09 6.40 14.56
N PRO A 202 29.07 5.62 15.66
CA PRO A 202 28.84 4.19 15.55
C PRO A 202 27.38 3.75 15.19
N PRO A 203 26.28 4.43 15.58
CA PRO A 203 24.95 3.82 15.42
C PRO A 203 24.42 3.86 13.98
N VAL A 204 24.69 4.93 13.23
CA VAL A 204 24.14 5.10 11.87
C VAL A 204 24.82 4.17 10.86
N ILE A 205 26.14 3.98 10.97
CA ILE A 205 26.89 3.07 10.09
C ILE A 205 26.47 1.62 10.34
N ALA A 206 26.37 1.21 11.62
CA ALA A 206 25.91 -0.13 11.99
C ALA A 206 24.49 -0.40 11.48
N TRP A 207 23.58 0.58 11.61
CA TRP A 207 22.21 0.45 11.11
C TRP A 207 22.16 0.33 9.57
N SER A 208 22.98 1.11 8.86
CA SER A 208 23.07 1.01 7.40
C SER A 208 23.59 -0.35 6.93
N GLN A 209 24.55 -0.94 7.65
CA GLN A 209 25.09 -2.26 7.34
C GLN A 209 24.06 -3.36 7.63
N ALA A 210 23.33 -3.26 8.74
CA ALA A 210 22.24 -4.17 9.08
C ALA A 210 21.12 -4.14 8.02
N LEU A 211 20.73 -2.97 7.54
CA LEU A 211 19.73 -2.83 6.48
C LEU A 211 20.20 -3.43 5.16
N ARG A 212 21.47 -3.24 4.76
CA ARG A 212 22.02 -3.86 3.55
C ARG A 212 22.04 -5.38 3.65
N LYS A 213 22.43 -5.91 4.82
CA LYS A 213 22.41 -7.36 5.08
C LYS A 213 20.98 -7.91 4.99
N GLN A 214 20.02 -7.26 5.65
CA GLN A 214 18.61 -7.64 5.59
C GLN A 214 18.06 -7.59 4.15
N ALA A 215 18.43 -6.57 3.36
CA ALA A 215 18.04 -6.48 1.96
C ALA A 215 18.64 -7.62 1.11
N ALA A 216 19.91 -7.97 1.33
CA ALA A 216 20.56 -9.10 0.65
C ALA A 216 19.90 -10.43 1.01
N ASP A 217 19.60 -10.66 2.29
CA ASP A 217 18.90 -11.86 2.76
C ASP A 217 17.49 -11.97 2.15
N GLN A 218 16.77 -10.85 2.05
CA GLN A 218 15.45 -10.81 1.38
C GLN A 218 15.54 -11.08 -0.12
N GLN A 219 16.55 -10.52 -0.80
CA GLN A 219 16.78 -10.79 -2.23
C GLN A 219 17.09 -12.27 -2.46
N GLN A 220 17.94 -12.88 -1.63
CA GLN A 220 18.27 -14.31 -1.73
C GLN A 220 17.02 -15.18 -1.52
N ALA A 221 16.22 -14.88 -0.51
CA ALA A 221 14.97 -15.60 -0.26
C ALA A 221 13.97 -15.51 -1.42
N LEU A 222 13.91 -14.37 -2.12
CA LEU A 222 13.08 -14.22 -3.32
C LEU A 222 13.60 -15.03 -4.50
N VAL A 223 14.92 -15.07 -4.71
CA VAL A 223 15.55 -15.88 -5.76
C VAL A 223 15.27 -17.36 -5.54
N GLU A 224 15.39 -17.86 -4.30
CA GLU A 224 15.08 -19.25 -3.95
C GLU A 224 13.61 -19.58 -4.19
N ARG A 225 12.69 -18.70 -3.76
CA ARG A 225 11.24 -18.89 -4.00
C ARG A 225 10.89 -18.90 -5.50
N LEU A 226 11.52 -18.03 -6.29
CA LEU A 226 11.34 -18.02 -7.74
C LEU A 226 11.90 -19.28 -8.39
N GLY A 227 13.05 -19.78 -7.91
CA GLY A 227 13.61 -21.06 -8.33
C GLY A 227 12.66 -22.23 -8.05
N ALA A 228 12.14 -22.32 -6.82
CA ALA A 228 11.17 -23.34 -6.43
C ALA A 228 9.88 -23.27 -7.27
N ALA A 229 9.34 -22.07 -7.50
CA ALA A 229 8.14 -21.88 -8.32
C ALA A 229 8.35 -22.29 -9.79
N ARG A 230 9.52 -21.98 -10.36
CA ARG A 230 9.90 -22.42 -11.71
C ARG A 230 10.03 -23.95 -11.76
N GLY A 231 10.68 -24.57 -10.77
CA GLY A 231 10.78 -26.02 -10.65
C GLY A 231 9.42 -26.71 -10.58
N ALA A 232 8.51 -26.17 -9.76
CA ALA A 232 7.14 -26.68 -9.65
C ALA A 232 6.39 -26.58 -10.99
N THR A 233 6.55 -25.48 -11.72
CA THR A 233 5.91 -25.29 -13.04
C THR A 233 6.41 -26.32 -14.06
N ILE A 234 7.72 -26.61 -14.07
CA ILE A 234 8.31 -27.63 -14.94
C ILE A 234 7.74 -29.02 -14.58
N SER A 235 7.73 -29.37 -13.30
CA SER A 235 7.17 -30.65 -12.82
C SER A 235 5.70 -30.84 -13.20
N MET A 236 4.89 -29.77 -13.10
CA MET A 236 3.47 -29.79 -13.46
C MET A 236 3.27 -29.96 -14.98
N ARG A 237 4.10 -29.32 -15.80
CA ARG A 237 4.09 -29.52 -17.27
C ARG A 237 4.46 -30.95 -17.65
N GLU A 238 5.48 -31.52 -17.00
CA GLU A 238 5.90 -32.90 -17.26
C GLU A 238 4.82 -33.91 -16.84
N SER A 239 4.17 -33.67 -15.70
CA SER A 239 3.05 -34.49 -15.24
C SER A 239 1.86 -34.43 -16.20
N ARG A 240 1.54 -33.23 -16.71
CA ARG A 240 0.50 -33.06 -17.75
C ARG A 240 0.86 -33.80 -19.03
N ARG A 241 2.12 -33.75 -19.47
CA ARG A 241 2.61 -34.48 -20.65
C ARG A 241 2.43 -36.00 -20.48
N ARG A 242 2.89 -36.56 -19.36
CA ARG A 242 2.74 -38.00 -19.06
C ARG A 242 1.28 -38.45 -19.03
N CYS A 243 0.38 -37.62 -18.48
CA CYS A 243 -1.06 -37.89 -18.50
C CYS A 243 -1.61 -37.92 -19.94
N GLN A 244 -1.20 -36.97 -20.78
CA GLN A 244 -1.63 -36.92 -22.19
C GLN A 244 -1.13 -38.13 -23.00
N GLU A 245 0.12 -38.56 -22.77
CA GLU A 245 0.68 -39.77 -23.37
C GLU A 245 -0.10 -41.01 -22.95
N SER A 246 -0.43 -41.13 -21.66
CA SER A 246 -1.24 -42.25 -21.12
C SER A 246 -2.64 -42.30 -21.73
N ILE A 247 -3.33 -41.15 -21.84
CA ILE A 247 -4.65 -41.07 -22.49
C ILE A 247 -4.56 -41.48 -23.96
N THR A 248 -3.49 -41.08 -24.66
CA THR A 248 -3.28 -41.42 -26.06
C THR A 248 -3.05 -42.92 -26.25
N ALA A 249 -2.25 -43.53 -25.36
CA ALA A 249 -2.03 -44.98 -25.35
C ALA A 249 -3.34 -45.75 -25.10
N LEU A 250 -4.13 -45.35 -24.10
CA LEU A 250 -5.43 -45.98 -23.79
C LEU A 250 -6.43 -45.88 -24.95
N ARG A 251 -6.42 -44.76 -25.69
CA ARG A 251 -7.26 -44.61 -26.89
C ARG A 251 -6.78 -45.51 -28.03
N GLY A 252 -5.48 -45.72 -28.16
CA GLY A 252 -4.90 -46.68 -29.12
C GLY A 252 -5.36 -48.09 -28.83
N THR A 253 -5.15 -48.57 -27.59
CA THR A 253 -5.56 -49.92 -27.18
C THR A 253 -7.06 -50.15 -27.34
N LEU A 254 -7.89 -49.15 -27.03
CA LEU A 254 -9.34 -49.27 -27.21
C LEU A 254 -9.75 -49.40 -28.69
N ARG A 255 -9.06 -48.69 -29.60
CA ARG A 255 -9.28 -48.85 -31.04
C ARG A 255 -8.85 -50.23 -31.53
N ASP A 256 -7.73 -50.74 -31.05
CA ASP A 256 -7.24 -52.07 -31.44
C ASP A 256 -8.22 -53.17 -30.98
N VAL A 257 -8.74 -53.06 -29.76
CA VAL A 257 -9.79 -53.96 -29.23
C VAL A 257 -11.07 -53.85 -30.07
N GLN A 258 -11.50 -52.64 -30.42
CA GLN A 258 -12.68 -52.46 -31.30
C GLN A 258 -12.47 -53.10 -32.68
N ALA A 259 -11.30 -52.92 -33.29
CA ALA A 259 -10.98 -53.52 -34.58
C ALA A 259 -11.04 -55.06 -34.50
N ALA A 260 -10.45 -55.67 -33.48
CA ALA A 260 -10.46 -57.11 -33.27
C ALA A 260 -11.88 -57.68 -33.07
N LEU A 261 -12.76 -56.95 -32.40
CA LEU A 261 -14.17 -57.35 -32.24
C LEU A 261 -14.95 -57.28 -33.56
N THR A 262 -14.63 -56.32 -34.43
CA THR A 262 -15.33 -56.17 -35.72
C THR A 262 -14.88 -57.15 -36.81
N THR A 263 -13.69 -57.73 -36.69
CA THR A 263 -13.14 -58.70 -37.66
C THR A 263 -13.32 -60.17 -37.24
N GLY A 264 -14.18 -60.44 -36.26
CA GLY A 264 -14.51 -61.80 -35.83
C GLY A 264 -14.97 -62.71 -36.98
N PRO A 265 -14.60 -64.01 -36.97
CA PRO A 265 -14.77 -64.91 -38.10
C PRO A 265 -16.26 -65.08 -38.44
N ARG A 266 -16.59 -64.83 -39.71
CA ARG A 266 -17.89 -65.19 -40.30
C ARG A 266 -17.99 -66.69 -40.50
#